data_AF-A0A0R3N7J0-F1
#
_entry.id   AF-A0A0R3N7J0-F1
#
_cell.length_a   1.000
_cell.length_b   1.000
_cell.length_c   1.000
_cell.angle_alpha   90.00
_cell.angle_beta   90.00
_cell.angle_gamma   90.00
#
_symmetry.space_group_name_H-M   'P 1'
#
loop_
_entity.id
_entity.type
_entity.pdbx_description
1 polymer ?
#
loop_
_entity_poly.entity_id
_entity_poly.type
_entity_poly.pdbx_seq_one_letter_code
_entity_poly.pdbx_strand_id
1 'polypeptide(L)'
;MNQVQFASELSIAKNTLNGYETGERPLPAEKAKRIRERFGISLDWLLYGDIGQPGYEVAVKLGPKPSIKADSKAASLQKTPARRRKAANR
;
A
#
# COMPACT_ATOMS: atom_id res chain seq x y z
N MET A 1 16.72 -2.46 -13.76
CA MET A 1 16.96 -1.02 -13.50
C MET A 1 17.76 -0.90 -12.22
N ASN A 2 18.85 -0.13 -12.21
CA ASN A 2 19.66 0.13 -11.00
C ASN A 2 19.48 1.60 -10.51
N GLN A 3 19.96 1.93 -9.30
CA GLN A 3 19.85 3.28 -8.73
C GLN A 3 20.46 4.37 -9.62
N VAL A 4 21.57 4.08 -10.31
CA VAL A 4 22.24 5.06 -11.19
C VAL A 4 21.39 5.37 -12.41
N GLN A 5 20.80 4.34 -13.02
CA GLN A 5 19.85 4.48 -14.12
C GLN A 5 18.62 5.27 -13.68
N PHE A 6 18.05 4.96 -12.51
CA PHE A 6 16.91 5.71 -11.96
C PHE A 6 17.23 7.17 -11.70
N ALA A 7 18.39 7.46 -11.09
CA ALA A 7 18.82 8.82 -10.83
C ALA A 7 19.00 9.61 -12.15
N SER A 8 19.62 8.98 -13.16
CA SER A 8 19.79 9.57 -14.49
C SER A 8 18.44 9.89 -15.15
N GLU A 9 17.50 8.97 -15.07
CA GLU A 9 16.14 9.13 -15.58
C GLU A 9 15.35 10.28 -14.93
N LEU A 10 15.62 10.56 -13.66
CA LEU A 10 15.03 11.67 -12.92
C LEU A 10 15.85 12.97 -13.01
N SER A 11 16.96 12.93 -13.76
CA SER A 11 17.95 14.00 -13.86
C SER A 11 18.41 14.49 -12.47
N ILE A 12 18.81 13.56 -11.61
CA ILE A 12 19.36 13.81 -10.28
C ILE A 12 20.65 13.01 -10.08
N ALA A 13 21.50 13.47 -9.17
CA ALA A 13 22.67 12.70 -8.76
C ALA A 13 22.25 11.46 -7.96
N LYS A 14 23.03 10.37 -8.06
CA LYS A 14 22.82 9.16 -7.26
C LYS A 14 22.77 9.46 -5.76
N ASN A 15 23.64 10.34 -5.25
CA ASN A 15 23.64 10.73 -3.84
C ASN A 15 22.35 11.46 -3.44
N THR A 16 21.75 12.22 -4.35
CA THR A 16 20.45 12.85 -4.10
C THR A 16 19.34 11.82 -3.99
N LEU A 17 19.33 10.83 -4.89
CA LEU A 17 18.41 9.71 -4.81
C LEU A 17 18.56 8.93 -3.49
N ASN A 18 19.80 8.64 -3.09
CA ASN A 18 20.08 7.95 -1.83
C ASN A 18 19.47 8.69 -0.63
N GLY A 19 19.59 10.03 -0.59
CA GLY A 19 18.97 10.83 0.47
C GLY A 19 17.45 10.75 0.49
N TYR A 20 16.79 10.55 -0.66
CA TYR A 20 15.35 10.32 -0.72
C TYR A 20 14.97 8.94 -0.16
N GLU A 21 15.73 7.90 -0.53
CA GLU A 21 15.47 6.52 -0.11
C GLU A 21 15.69 6.29 1.38
N THR A 22 16.68 6.95 1.98
CA THR A 22 16.96 6.86 3.42
C THR A 22 16.07 7.77 4.27
N GLY A 23 15.30 8.66 3.64
CA GLY A 23 14.52 9.68 4.34
C GLY A 23 15.36 10.85 4.89
N GLU A 24 16.66 10.91 4.59
CA GLU A 24 17.53 12.03 4.97
C GLU A 24 17.09 13.34 4.30
N ARG A 25 16.52 13.24 3.09
CA ARG A 25 15.99 14.38 2.33
C ARG A 25 14.55 14.13 1.91
N PRO A 26 13.64 15.10 2.08
CA PRO A 26 12.29 14.97 1.57
C PRO A 26 12.29 14.98 0.04
N LEU A 27 11.42 14.16 -0.56
CA LEU A 27 11.23 14.11 -2.00
C LEU A 27 10.48 15.37 -2.49
N PRO A 28 11.06 16.20 -3.37
CA PRO A 28 10.37 17.40 -3.87
C PRO A 28 9.18 17.04 -4.77
N ALA A 29 8.11 17.84 -4.70
CA ALA A 29 6.88 17.62 -5.47
C ALA A 29 7.12 17.54 -6.99
N GLU A 30 8.04 18.33 -7.54
CA GLU A 30 8.39 18.27 -8.96
C GLU A 30 8.97 16.90 -9.36
N LYS A 31 9.85 16.33 -8.52
CA LYS A 31 10.44 15.01 -8.76
C LYS A 31 9.42 13.89 -8.59
N ALA A 32 8.54 14.00 -7.59
CA ALA A 32 7.42 13.07 -7.42
C ALA A 32 6.49 13.05 -8.65
N LYS A 33 6.20 14.22 -9.26
CA LYS A 33 5.43 14.30 -10.52
C LYS A 33 6.12 13.56 -11.67
N ARG A 34 7.43 13.73 -11.84
CA ARG A 34 8.19 13.00 -12.88
C ARG A 34 8.16 11.49 -12.66
N ILE A 35 8.29 11.03 -11.41
CA ILE A 35 8.17 9.61 -11.06
C ILE A 35 6.77 9.09 -11.43
N ARG A 36 5.72 9.85 -11.08
CA ARG A 36 4.35 9.52 -11.48
C ARG A 36 4.19 9.41 -13.00
N GLU A 37 4.64 10.42 -13.75
CA GLU A 37 4.49 10.47 -15.21
C GLU A 37 5.17 9.29 -15.89
N ARG A 38 6.32 8.86 -15.36
CA ARG A 38 7.11 7.78 -15.95
C ARG A 38 6.65 6.38 -15.55
N PHE A 39 6.26 6.18 -14.29
CA PHE A 39 5.99 4.86 -13.73
C PHE A 39 4.52 4.62 -13.39
N GLY A 40 3.66 5.62 -13.52
CA GLY A 40 2.23 5.52 -13.21
C GLY A 40 1.92 5.42 -11.71
N ILE A 41 2.88 5.74 -10.84
CA ILE A 41 2.75 5.64 -9.38
C ILE A 41 1.99 6.87 -8.84
N SER A 42 1.08 6.67 -7.90
CA SER A 42 0.32 7.77 -7.30
C SER A 42 1.21 8.68 -6.45
N LEU A 43 0.93 9.99 -6.49
CA LEU A 43 1.63 10.95 -5.62
C LEU A 43 1.37 10.68 -4.15
N ASP A 44 0.16 10.22 -3.83
CA ASP A 44 -0.24 9.86 -2.47
C ASP A 44 0.68 8.79 -1.89
N TRP A 45 0.88 7.70 -2.64
CA TRP A 45 1.78 6.62 -2.24
C TRP A 45 3.24 7.08 -2.15
N LEU A 46 3.71 7.93 -3.07
CA LEU A 46 5.09 8.43 -3.04
C LEU A 46 5.41 9.34 -1.85
N LEU A 47 4.42 10.10 -1.36
CA LEU A 47 4.63 11.11 -0.32
C LEU A 47 4.22 10.62 1.08
N TYR A 48 3.22 9.75 1.16
CA TYR A 48 2.65 9.29 2.43
C TYR A 48 2.83 7.79 2.67
N GLY A 49 3.30 7.04 1.67
CA GLY A 49 3.46 5.60 1.76
C GLY A 49 2.14 4.85 1.76
N ASP A 50 2.16 3.61 2.27
CA ASP A 50 0.99 2.74 2.33
C ASP A 50 0.34 2.84 3.71
N ILE A 51 -0.92 3.29 3.77
CA ILE A 51 -1.65 3.61 5.01
C ILE A 51 -1.75 2.39 5.95
N GLY A 52 -1.72 1.17 5.38
CA GLY A 52 -1.79 -0.08 6.13
C GLY A 52 -0.46 -0.64 6.61
N GLN A 53 0.67 -0.01 6.24
CA GLN A 53 2.00 -0.48 6.63
C GLN A 53 2.54 0.35 7.78
N PRO A 54 2.96 -0.27 8.90
CA PRO A 54 3.72 0.45 9.90
C PRO A 54 5.02 0.96 9.28
N GLY A 55 5.46 2.15 9.69
CA GLY A 55 6.77 2.68 9.26
C GLY A 55 7.89 1.67 9.50
N TYR A 56 8.94 1.72 8.68
CA TYR A 56 10.00 0.69 8.64
C TYR A 56 10.51 0.28 10.02
N GLU A 57 10.84 1.24 10.89
CA GLU A 57 11.33 0.95 12.24
C GLU A 57 10.33 0.16 13.10
N VAL A 58 9.04 0.51 12.97
CA VAL A 58 7.95 -0.17 13.67
C VAL A 58 7.75 -1.57 13.09
N ALA A 59 7.84 -1.73 11.77
CA ALA A 59 7.78 -3.03 11.11
C ALA A 59 8.92 -3.97 11.54
N VAL A 60 10.16 -3.45 11.65
CA VAL A 60 11.33 -4.20 12.13
C VAL A 60 11.13 -4.68 13.56
N LYS A 61 10.58 -3.84 14.44
CA LYS A 61 10.26 -4.21 15.83
C LYS A 61 9.14 -5.24 15.93
N LEU A 62 8.10 -5.13 15.10
CA LEU A 62 6.96 -6.04 15.09
C LEU A 62 7.31 -7.42 14.53
N GLY A 63 8.36 -7.51 13.69
CA GLY A 63 8.74 -8.75 13.04
C GLY A 63 7.76 -9.14 11.92
N PRO A 64 7.90 -10.35 11.35
CA PRO A 64 7.06 -10.78 10.23
C PRO A 64 5.57 -10.74 10.60
N LYS A 65 4.73 -10.39 9.61
CA LYS A 65 3.28 -10.27 9.76
C LYS A 65 2.75 -11.52 10.48
N PRO A 66 2.13 -11.40 11.67
CA PRO A 66 1.58 -12.56 12.35
C PRO A 66 0.58 -13.23 11.41
N SER A 67 0.67 -14.55 11.29
CA SER A 67 -0.34 -15.34 10.60
C SER A 67 -1.61 -15.26 11.44
N ILE A 68 -2.45 -14.26 11.14
CA ILE A 68 -3.82 -14.19 11.65
C ILE A 68 -4.52 -15.34 10.95
N LYS A 69 -4.52 -16.53 11.57
CA LYS A 69 -5.47 -17.57 11.22
C LYS A 69 -6.84 -16.93 11.44
N ALA A 70 -7.58 -16.66 10.38
CA ALA A 70 -8.93 -16.18 10.50
C ALA A 70 -9.67 -17.18 11.39
N ASP A 71 -10.10 -16.74 12.57
CA ASP A 71 -11.01 -17.53 13.38
C ASP A 71 -12.22 -17.84 12.50
N SER A 72 -12.37 -19.09 12.12
CA SER A 72 -13.40 -19.63 11.22
C SER A 72 -14.82 -19.53 11.79
N LYS A 73 -15.06 -18.62 12.74
CA LYS A 73 -16.30 -18.45 13.52
C LYS A 73 -17.16 -17.26 13.07
N ALA A 74 -17.07 -16.85 11.80
CA ALA A 74 -18.01 -15.91 11.20
C ALA A 74 -18.86 -16.52 10.07
N ALA A 75 -18.49 -17.70 9.55
CA ALA A 75 -19.22 -18.35 8.45
C ALA A 75 -20.50 -19.09 8.88
N SER A 76 -20.79 -19.20 10.18
CA SER A 76 -21.94 -19.99 10.69
C SER A 76 -23.26 -19.22 10.82
N LEU A 77 -23.33 -17.94 10.45
CA LEU A 77 -24.52 -17.09 10.68
C LEU A 77 -25.42 -16.86 9.46
N GLN A 78 -25.20 -17.55 8.33
CA GLN A 78 -26.09 -17.46 7.15
C GLN A 78 -26.88 -18.75 6.86
N LYS A 79 -27.36 -19.45 7.89
CA LYS A 79 -28.33 -20.54 7.72
C LYS A 79 -29.62 -20.27 8.48
N THR A 80 -30.43 -19.35 7.96
CA THR A 80 -31.86 -19.29 8.31
C THR A 80 -32.67 -19.47 7.04
N PRO A 81 -33.32 -20.63 6.81
CA PRO A 81 -34.28 -20.76 5.72
C PRO A 81 -35.57 -20.02 6.12
N ALA A 82 -35.80 -18.83 5.58
CA ALA A 82 -37.05 -18.10 5.77
C ALA A 82 -38.17 -18.74 4.92
N ARG A 83 -38.82 -19.73 5.55
CA ARG A 83 -40.16 -20.28 5.35
C ARG A 83 -41.03 -19.68 4.23
N ARG A 84 -41.22 -20.50 3.18
CA ARG A 84 -42.29 -20.46 2.17
C ARG A 84 -43.64 -20.02 2.77
N ARG A 85 -44.21 -18.91 2.31
CA ARG A 85 -45.64 -18.60 2.48
C ARG A 85 -46.34 -18.69 1.12
N LYS A 86 -47.10 -19.78 0.94
CA LYS A 86 -48.21 -19.86 -0.01
C LYS A 86 -49.39 -19.07 0.58
N ALA A 87 -49.95 -18.14 -0.17
CA ALA A 87 -51.34 -17.69 -0.14
C ALA A 87 -51.53 -16.88 -1.46
N ALA A 88 -52.33 -17.25 -2.46
CA ALA A 88 -53.74 -17.60 -2.52
C ALA A 88 -54.66 -16.48 -2.00
N ASN A 89 -55.07 -15.57 -2.90
CA ASN A 89 -56.45 -15.10 -3.15
C ASN A 89 -56.41 -13.96 -4.18
N ARG A 90 -57.01 -14.16 -5.37
CA ARG A 90 -58.37 -13.73 -5.80
C ARG A 90 -58.41 -12.27 -6.24
#